data_AF-A0A9P5ZHB7-F1
#
_entry.id   AF-A0A9P5ZHB7-F1
#
_cell.length_a   1.000
_cell.length_b   1.000
_cell.length_c   1.000
_cell.angle_alpha   90.00
_cell.angle_beta   90.00
_cell.angle_gamma   90.00
#
_symmetry.space_group_name_H-M   'P 1'
#
loop_
_entity.id
_entity.type
_entity.pdbx_description
1 polymer ?
#
loop_
_entity_poly.entity_id
_entity_poly.type
_entity_poly.pdbx_seq_one_letter_code
_entity_poly.pdbx_strand_id
1 'polypeptide(L)'
;SEWTMDAFFTALFDFCFPTNYVLKQHKHLQNLYQNDKTVKEYVSELIELFSIIGQTLECNRVNKLWFGLQSSIQQDLWRDHQNPETSSWDEV
;
A
#
# COMPACT_ATOMS: atom_id res chain seq x y z
N SER A 1 -12.69 -3.06 -36.42
CA SER A 1 -11.59 -2.88 -35.46
C SER A 1 -11.51 -4.11 -34.59
N GLU A 2 -10.38 -4.82 -34.61
CA GLU A 2 -10.14 -5.95 -33.70
C GLU A 2 -9.80 -5.38 -32.32
N TRP A 3 -10.63 -5.71 -31.33
CA TRP A 3 -10.36 -5.39 -29.93
C TRP A 3 -9.34 -6.40 -29.41
N THR A 4 -8.21 -5.92 -28.89
CA THR A 4 -7.31 -6.78 -28.10
C THR A 4 -7.87 -6.95 -26.70
N MET A 5 -7.48 -8.03 -26.01
CA MET A 5 -7.91 -8.27 -24.62
C MET A 5 -7.51 -7.11 -23.70
N ASP A 6 -6.31 -6.57 -23.88
CA ASP A 6 -5.82 -5.40 -23.14
C ASP A 6 -6.71 -4.18 -23.38
N ALA A 7 -7.03 -3.88 -24.65
CA ALA A 7 -7.89 -2.74 -24.99
C ALA A 7 -9.29 -2.87 -24.38
N PHE A 8 -9.84 -4.10 -24.35
CA PHE A 8 -11.14 -4.37 -23.73
C PHE A 8 -11.11 -4.10 -22.21
N PHE A 9 -10.11 -4.63 -21.49
CA PHE A 9 -10.01 -4.42 -20.05
C PHE A 9 -9.71 -2.97 -19.68
N THR A 10 -8.86 -2.27 -20.45
CA THR A 10 -8.64 -0.83 -20.25
C THR A 10 -9.95 -0.05 -20.40
N ALA A 11 -10.71 -0.29 -21.47
CA ALA A 11 -11.97 0.41 -21.69
C ALA A 11 -13.03 0.07 -20.62
N LEU A 12 -13.10 -1.17 -20.16
CA LEU A 12 -13.99 -1.58 -19.06
C LEU A 12 -13.59 -0.88 -17.75
N PHE A 13 -12.30 -0.81 -17.45
CA PHE A 13 -11.79 -0.11 -16.27
C PHE A 13 -12.11 1.39 -16.34
N ASP A 14 -11.83 2.04 -17.47
CA ASP A 14 -12.11 3.47 -17.69
C ASP A 14 -13.61 3.79 -17.65
N PHE A 15 -14.47 2.83 -17.98
CA PHE A 15 -15.91 2.95 -17.84
C PHE A 15 -16.37 2.83 -16.38
N CYS A 16 -15.81 1.88 -15.63
CA CYS A 16 -16.21 1.60 -14.25
C CYS A 16 -15.63 2.58 -13.24
N PHE A 17 -14.44 3.13 -13.50
CA PHE A 17 -13.71 3.96 -12.55
C PHE A 17 -13.45 5.36 -13.13
N PRO A 18 -13.53 6.41 -12.30
CA PRO A 18 -13.20 7.75 -12.76
C PRO A 18 -11.73 7.83 -13.16
N THR A 19 -11.40 8.68 -14.13
CA THR A 19 -10.02 8.85 -14.65
C THR A 19 -8.98 9.20 -13.57
N ASN A 20 -9.42 9.71 -12.41
CA ASN A 20 -8.55 10.02 -11.27
C ASN A 20 -8.56 8.95 -10.15
N TYR A 21 -9.11 7.76 -10.40
CA TYR A 21 -9.22 6.71 -9.40
C TYR A 21 -7.86 6.31 -8.82
N VAL A 22 -6.88 5.99 -9.68
CA VAL A 22 -5.52 5.62 -9.25
C VAL A 22 -4.87 6.75 -8.44
N LEU A 23 -5.03 8.00 -8.88
CA LEU A 23 -4.53 9.17 -8.16
C LEU A 23 -5.16 9.31 -6.77
N LYS A 24 -6.46 9.02 -6.63
CA LYS A 24 -7.14 8.99 -5.33
C LYS A 24 -6.58 7.89 -4.44
N GLN A 25 -6.29 6.71 -4.98
CA GLN A 25 -5.67 5.62 -4.22
C GLN A 25 -4.25 5.97 -3.76
N HIS A 26 -3.44 6.62 -4.58
CA HIS A 26 -2.13 7.14 -4.15
C HIS A 26 -2.26 8.12 -2.98
N LYS A 27 -3.22 9.05 -3.07
CA LYS A 27 -3.48 10.01 -1.99
C LYS A 27 -3.98 9.29 -0.73
N HIS A 28 -4.79 8.24 -0.89
CA HIS A 28 -5.25 7.42 0.23
C HIS A 28 -4.07 6.72 0.90
N LEU A 29 -3.23 6.03 0.13
CA LEU A 29 -2.02 5.38 0.61
C LEU A 29 -1.10 6.36 1.37
N GLN A 30 -0.89 7.57 0.85
CA GLN A 30 -0.07 8.58 1.54
C GLN A 30 -0.62 8.93 2.91
N ASN A 31 -1.94 9.08 3.04
CA ASN A 31 -2.61 9.49 4.28
C ASN A 31 -3.00 8.32 5.19
N LEU A 32 -2.73 7.07 4.79
CA LEU A 32 -3.10 5.91 5.57
C LEU A 32 -2.10 5.66 6.72
N TYR A 33 -2.61 5.61 7.94
CA TYR A 33 -1.88 5.26 9.16
C TYR A 33 -2.70 4.24 9.95
N GLN A 34 -2.06 3.49 10.83
CA GLN A 34 -2.71 2.51 11.70
C GLN A 34 -3.79 3.19 12.56
N ASN A 35 -3.45 4.30 13.22
CA ASN A 35 -4.37 5.04 14.11
C ASN A 35 -5.06 4.08 15.12
N ASP A 36 -6.38 4.05 15.14
CA ASP A 36 -7.25 3.23 15.98
C ASP A 36 -7.46 1.81 15.43
N LYS A 37 -6.97 1.50 14.23
CA LYS A 37 -7.06 0.17 13.62
C LYS A 37 -6.13 -0.82 14.30
N THR A 38 -6.53 -2.09 14.26
CA THR A 38 -5.59 -3.18 14.54
C THR A 38 -4.50 -3.22 13.48
N VAL A 39 -3.32 -3.75 13.83
CA VAL A 39 -2.22 -3.95 12.87
C VAL A 39 -2.69 -4.75 11.65
N LYS A 40 -3.51 -5.79 11.87
CA LYS A 40 -4.04 -6.64 10.81
C LYS A 40 -4.93 -5.87 9.82
N GLU A 41 -5.83 -5.02 10.31
CA GLU A 41 -6.69 -4.20 9.45
C GLU A 41 -5.86 -3.21 8.64
N TYR A 42 -4.90 -2.55 9.29
CA TYR A 42 -3.99 -1.62 8.64
C TYR A 42 -3.15 -2.30 7.53
N VAL A 43 -2.56 -3.45 7.83
CA VAL A 43 -1.77 -4.25 6.88
C VAL A 43 -2.63 -4.72 5.71
N SER A 44 -3.86 -5.17 5.97
CA SER A 44 -4.79 -5.61 4.91
C SER A 44 -5.09 -4.47 3.94
N GLU A 45 -5.38 -3.28 4.46
CA GLU A 45 -5.66 -2.10 3.64
C GLU A 45 -4.44 -1.63 2.84
N LEU A 46 -3.22 -1.73 3.39
CA LEU A 46 -1.99 -1.48 2.64
C LEU A 46 -1.83 -2.44 1.46
N ILE A 47 -2.02 -3.74 1.68
CA ILE A 47 -1.88 -4.77 0.63
C ILE A 47 -2.86 -4.50 -0.51
N GLU A 48 -4.12 -4.18 -0.19
CA GLU A 48 -5.13 -3.80 -1.18
C GLU A 48 -4.69 -2.58 -1.99
N LEU A 49 -4.22 -1.52 -1.33
CA LEU A 49 -3.79 -0.30 -2.02
C LEU A 49 -2.56 -0.52 -2.90
N PHE A 50 -1.58 -1.28 -2.43
CA PHE A 50 -0.43 -1.63 -3.24
C PHE A 50 -0.80 -2.48 -4.44
N SER A 51 -1.82 -3.34 -4.33
CA SER A 51 -2.32 -4.11 -5.47
C SER A 51 -2.99 -3.21 -6.52
N ILE A 52 -3.70 -2.16 -6.09
CA ILE A 52 -4.39 -1.23 -7.00
C ILE A 52 -3.40 -0.28 -7.69
N ILE A 53 -2.45 0.24 -6.92
CA ILE A 53 -1.43 1.19 -7.41
C ILE A 53 -0.40 0.49 -8.30
N GLY A 54 -0.14 -0.80 -8.05
CA GLY A 54 0.81 -1.61 -8.81
C GLY A 54 2.23 -1.61 -8.21
N GLN A 55 3.24 -1.76 -9.06
CA GLN A 55 4.62 -1.99 -8.63
C GLN A 55 5.14 -0.83 -7.79
N THR A 56 5.39 -1.13 -6.53
CA THR A 56 6.04 -0.24 -5.56
C THR A 56 7.29 -0.96 -5.09
N LEU A 57 8.43 -0.27 -5.03
CA LEU A 57 9.66 -0.87 -4.48
C LEU A 57 9.39 -1.43 -3.08
N GLU A 58 9.94 -2.59 -2.79
CA GLU A 58 9.73 -3.26 -1.50
C GLU A 58 10.10 -2.35 -0.32
N CYS A 59 11.24 -1.66 -0.41
CA CYS A 59 11.67 -0.69 0.60
C CYS A 59 10.64 0.43 0.84
N ASN A 60 9.92 0.87 -0.20
CA ASN A 60 8.85 1.86 -0.04
C ASN A 60 7.62 1.27 0.66
N ARG A 61 7.33 -0.02 0.45
CA ARG A 61 6.26 -0.72 1.16
C ARG A 61 6.61 -0.89 2.64
N VAL A 62 7.83 -1.36 2.94
CA VAL A 62 8.35 -1.50 4.31
C VAL A 62 8.34 -0.16 5.02
N ASN A 63 8.88 0.90 4.40
CA ASN A 63 8.83 2.25 4.96
C ASN A 63 7.40 2.70 5.25
N LYS A 64 6.46 2.44 4.32
CA LYS A 64 5.07 2.85 4.52
C LYS A 64 4.41 2.10 5.69
N LEU A 65 4.65 0.79 5.81
CA LEU A 65 4.19 -0.02 6.94
C LEU A 65 4.78 0.52 8.25
N TRP A 66 6.10 0.58 8.34
CA TRP A 66 6.83 0.98 9.55
C TRP A 66 6.38 2.35 10.05
N PHE A 67 6.48 3.39 9.21
CA PHE A 67 6.17 4.76 9.63
C PHE A 67 4.68 5.02 9.78
N GLY A 68 3.83 4.12 9.30
CA GLY A 68 2.38 4.21 9.49
C GLY A 68 1.85 3.47 10.72
N LEU A 69 2.63 2.57 11.32
CA LEU A 69 2.28 1.91 12.60
C LEU A 69 2.23 2.93 13.75
N GLN A 70 1.56 2.57 14.84
CA GLN A 70 1.57 3.37 16.06
C GLN A 70 2.99 3.52 16.62
N SER A 71 3.27 4.66 17.25
CA SER A 71 4.60 4.99 17.78
C SER A 71 5.10 3.99 18.83
N SER A 72 4.22 3.37 19.61
CA SER A 72 4.57 2.30 20.55
C SER A 72 5.14 1.08 19.84
N ILE A 73 4.49 0.64 18.76
CA ILE A 73 4.94 -0.51 17.96
C ILE A 73 6.26 -0.18 17.27
N GLN A 74 6.38 1.03 16.70
CA GLN A 74 7.65 1.47 16.11
C GLN A 74 8.80 1.42 17.12
N GLN A 75 8.57 1.84 18.37
CA GLN A 75 9.59 1.78 19.42
C GLN A 75 9.98 0.35 19.77
N ASP A 76 9.02 -0.58 19.82
CA ASP A 76 9.32 -1.99 20.09
C ASP A 76 10.07 -2.64 18.93
N LEU A 77 9.73 -2.32 17.67
CA LEU A 77 10.50 -2.77 16.51
C LEU A 77 11.96 -2.27 16.56
N TRP A 78 12.19 -1.03 16.97
CA TRP A 78 13.55 -0.52 17.20
C TRP A 78 14.29 -1.27 18.32
N ARG A 79 13.59 -1.67 19.39
CA ARG A 79 14.17 -2.46 20.48
C ARG A 79 14.54 -3.87 20.03
N ASP A 80 13.77 -4.43 19.11
CA ASP A 80 14.02 -5.74 18.50
C ASP A 80 15.07 -5.69 17.37
N HIS A 81 15.81 -4.58 17.27
CA HIS A 81 16.88 -4.36 16.28
C HIS A 81 16.44 -4.41 14.82
N GLN A 82 15.14 -4.22 14.55
CA GLN A 82 14.64 -4.05 13.20
C GLN A 82 14.97 -2.65 12.67
N ASN A 83 15.06 -2.50 11.34
CA ASN A 83 15.35 -1.23 10.69
C ASN A 83 14.58 -1.14 9.36
N PRO A 84 13.78 -0.09 9.12
CA PRO A 84 12.95 0.04 7.92
C PRO A 84 13.74 0.07 6.59
N GLU A 85 15.05 0.33 6.62
CA GLU A 85 15.92 0.31 5.44
C GLU A 85 16.44 -1.10 5.08
N THR A 86 16.46 -2.03 6.05
CA THR A 86 17.09 -3.35 5.88
C THR A 86 16.15 -4.51 6.17
N SER A 87 15.11 -4.30 6.98
CA SER A 87 14.10 -5.30 7.29
C SER A 87 13.17 -5.49 6.09
N SER A 88 12.76 -6.74 5.88
CA SER A 88 11.73 -7.12 4.92
C SER A 88 10.33 -6.85 5.46
N TRP A 89 9.33 -6.94 4.59
CA TRP A 89 7.93 -6.77 4.99
C TRP A 89 7.48 -7.76 6.08
N ASP A 90 7.92 -9.02 6.00
CA ASP A 90 7.51 -10.07 6.93
C ASP A 90 8.23 -10.00 8.28
N GLU A 91 9.31 -9.22 8.37
CA GLU A 91 10.08 -8.99 9.60
C GLU A 91 9.53 -7.81 10.44
N VAL A 92 8.66 -6.98 9.86
CA VAL A 92 8.02 -5.81 10.47
C VAL A 92 6.60 -6.16 10.91
#